data_AF-A0A5B8XI60-F1
#
_entry.id   AF-A0A5B8XI60-F1
#
_cell.length_a   1.000
_cell.length_b   1.000
_cell.length_c   1.000
_cell.angle_alpha   90.00
_cell.angle_beta   90.00
_cell.angle_gamma   90.00
#
_symmetry.space_group_name_H-M   'P 1'
#
loop_
_entity.id
_entity.type
_entity.pdbx_description
1 polymer ?
#
loop_
_entity_poly.entity_id
_entity_poly.type
_entity_poly.pdbx_seq_one_letter_code
_entity_poly.pdbx_strand_id
1 'polypeptide(L)'
;MFFHSIGLAHYLSFSSALMIIGLFGLISNRSSIISYIISLEIMFLAVNLMLVSISKYVANLQGQTLLIFTLCVTAAEISVILGLAIFHYKTHNTISSNSLNTLSEE
;
A
#
# COMPACT_ATOMS: atom_id res chain seq x y z
N MET A 1 -15.96 24.16 21.68
CA MET A 1 -16.66 22.91 22.03
C MET A 1 -16.54 21.92 20.86
N PHE A 2 -15.33 21.47 20.48
CA PHE A 2 -15.10 20.53 19.36
C PHE A 2 -13.82 19.69 19.48
N PHE A 3 -13.24 19.55 20.67
CA PHE A 3 -12.15 18.59 20.87
C PHE A 3 -12.71 17.36 21.56
N HIS A 4 -13.33 16.49 20.76
CA HIS A 4 -13.46 15.09 21.15
C HIS A 4 -12.04 14.58 21.33
N SER A 5 -11.67 14.14 22.54
CA SER A 5 -10.32 13.68 22.87
C SER A 5 -9.87 12.67 21.81
N ILE A 6 -8.85 13.01 21.03
CA ILE A 6 -8.33 12.13 19.97
C ILE A 6 -7.78 10.87 20.65
N GLY A 7 -8.60 9.82 20.64
CA GLY A 7 -8.32 8.53 21.26
C GLY A 7 -8.00 7.45 20.24
N LEU A 8 -7.73 6.24 20.73
CA LEU A 8 -7.41 5.06 19.92
C LEU A 8 -8.44 4.82 18.80
N ALA A 9 -9.73 4.97 19.10
CA ALA A 9 -10.81 4.74 18.14
C ALA A 9 -10.67 5.60 16.86
N HIS A 10 -10.19 6.84 16.97
CA HIS A 10 -10.02 7.72 15.81
C HIS A 10 -8.94 7.20 14.87
N TYR A 11 -7.81 6.74 15.43
CA TYR A 11 -6.73 6.17 14.64
C TYR A 11 -7.13 4.85 13.99
N LEU A 12 -7.87 3.98 14.68
CA LEU A 12 -8.38 2.72 14.13
C LEU A 12 -9.41 2.95 13.03
N SER A 13 -10.34 3.89 13.20
CA SER A 13 -11.29 4.25 12.15
C SER A 13 -10.58 4.84 10.93
N PHE A 14 -9.56 5.67 11.14
CA PHE A 14 -8.77 6.24 10.05
C PHE A 14 -7.97 5.18 9.29
N SER A 15 -7.27 4.28 9.99
CA SER A 15 -6.55 3.17 9.34
C SER A 15 -7.50 2.23 8.59
N SER A 16 -8.67 1.95 9.17
CA SER A 16 -9.70 1.12 8.50
C SER A 16 -10.24 1.79 7.24
N ALA A 17 -10.47 3.10 7.26
CA ALA A 17 -10.88 3.86 6.09
C ALA A 17 -9.82 3.80 4.97
N LEU A 18 -8.54 3.99 5.32
CA LEU A 18 -7.44 3.85 4.36
C LEU A 18 -7.36 2.44 3.76
N MET A 19 -7.58 1.40 4.57
CA MET A 19 -7.61 0.01 4.09
C MET A 19 -8.73 -0.19 3.06
N ILE A 20 -9.93 0.35 3.31
CA ILE A 20 -11.06 0.28 2.39
C ILE A 20 -10.77 1.06 1.10
N ILE A 21 -10.14 2.24 1.19
CA ILE A 21 -9.75 3.04 0.02
C ILE A 21 -8.72 2.27 -0.83
N GLY A 22 -7.71 1.66 -0.20
CA GLY A 22 -6.74 0.83 -0.89
C GLY A 22 -7.40 -0.37 -1.57
N LEU A 23 -8.31 -1.06 -0.87
CA LEU A 23 -9.08 -2.17 -1.43
C LEU A 23 -9.96 -1.74 -2.62
N PHE A 24 -10.62 -0.58 -2.52
CA PHE A 24 -11.42 -0.03 -3.61
C PHE A 24 -10.56 0.31 -4.82
N GLY A 25 -9.39 0.91 -4.61
CA GLY A 25 -8.42 1.19 -5.67
C GLY A 25 -7.95 -0.09 -6.40
N LEU A 26 -7.76 -1.17 -5.65
CA LEU A 26 -7.36 -2.48 -6.17
C LEU A 26 -8.42 -3.07 -7.12
N ILE A 27 -9.70 -2.86 -6.81
CA ILE A 27 -10.83 -3.41 -7.59
C ILE A 27 -11.19 -2.48 -8.77
N SER A 28 -11.10 -1.17 -8.58
CA SER A 28 -11.67 -0.19 -9.52
C SER A 28 -10.85 0.03 -10.80
N ASN A 29 -9.52 -0.12 -10.79
CA ASN A 29 -8.68 0.22 -11.94
C ASN A 29 -7.72 -0.91 -12.35
N ARG A 30 -8.20 -1.82 -13.21
CA ARG A 30 -7.39 -2.94 -13.72
C ARG A 30 -6.48 -2.61 -14.92
N SER A 31 -6.62 -1.41 -15.51
CA SER A 31 -5.98 -1.09 -16.80
C SER A 31 -4.46 -0.90 -16.72
N SER A 32 -3.93 -0.50 -15.55
CA SER A 32 -2.51 -0.18 -15.39
C SER A 32 -1.90 -0.87 -14.18
N ILE A 33 -0.73 -1.50 -14.38
CA ILE A 33 0.01 -2.20 -13.32
C ILE A 33 0.32 -1.26 -12.13
N ILE A 34 0.59 0.02 -12.42
CA ILE A 34 0.87 1.07 -11.44
C ILE A 34 -0.30 1.26 -10.45
N SER A 35 -1.54 1.13 -10.91
CA SER A 35 -2.71 1.33 -10.04
C SER A 35 -2.80 0.22 -8.99
N TYR A 36 -2.49 -1.02 -9.37
CA TYR A 36 -2.44 -2.15 -8.43
C TYR A 36 -1.39 -1.94 -7.36
N ILE A 37 -0.19 -1.51 -7.75
CA ILE A 37 0.93 -1.25 -6.83
C ILE A 37 0.55 -0.17 -5.82
N ILE A 38 0.04 0.98 -6.28
CA ILE A 38 -0.32 2.09 -5.39
C ILE A 38 -1.41 1.66 -4.39
N SER A 39 -2.39 0.86 -4.84
CA SER A 39 -3.41 0.32 -3.95
C SER A 39 -2.84 -0.63 -2.90
N LEU A 40 -1.90 -1.51 -3.27
CA LEU A 40 -1.21 -2.39 -2.31
C LEU A 40 -0.40 -1.60 -1.29
N GLU A 41 0.32 -0.56 -1.71
CA GLU A 41 1.07 0.33 -0.82
C GLU A 41 0.17 1.04 0.20
N ILE A 42 -0.98 1.54 -0.24
CA ILE A 42 -1.98 2.18 0.65
C ILE A 42 -2.53 1.18 1.67
N MET A 43 -2.83 -0.06 1.24
CA MET A 43 -3.29 -1.12 2.15
C MET A 43 -2.21 -1.51 3.16
N PHE A 44 -0.96 -1.64 2.73
CA PHE A 44 0.16 -1.97 3.60
C PHE A 44 0.44 -0.85 4.62
N LEU A 45 0.36 0.41 4.20
CA LEU A 45 0.48 1.56 5.09
C LEU A 45 -0.66 1.61 6.12
N ALA A 46 -1.89 1.28 5.73
CA ALA A 46 -3.04 1.23 6.62
C ALA A 46 -2.85 0.20 7.76
N VAL A 47 -2.34 -0.99 7.45
CA VAL A 47 -2.03 -2.03 8.45
C VAL A 47 -0.94 -1.55 9.41
N ASN A 48 0.12 -0.91 8.89
CA ASN A 48 1.18 -0.33 9.71
C ASN A 48 0.68 0.77 10.66
N LEU A 49 -0.27 1.59 10.19
CA LEU A 49 -0.91 2.62 11.00
C LEU A 49 -1.78 2.02 12.12
N MET A 50 -2.51 0.95 11.82
CA MET A 50 -3.29 0.21 12.82
C MET A 50 -2.37 -0.40 13.89
N LEU A 51 -1.27 -1.02 13.46
CA LEU A 51 -0.29 -1.65 14.33
C LEU A 51 0.34 -0.65 15.31
N VAL A 52 0.84 0.49 14.82
CA VAL A 52 1.48 1.50 15.70
C VAL A 52 0.47 2.11 16.68
N SER A 53 -0.78 2.27 16.26
CA SER A 53 -1.85 2.79 17.11
C SER A 53 -2.15 1.87 18.29
N ILE A 54 -2.25 0.55 18.02
CA ILE A 54 -2.43 -0.47 19.04
C ILE A 54 -1.18 -0.59 19.93
N SER A 55 0.02 -0.57 19.33
CA SER A 55 1.29 -0.61 20.05
C SER A 55 1.40 0.52 21.07
N LYS A 56 1.01 1.74 20.67
CA LYS A 56 0.99 2.91 21.55
C LYS A 56 -0.05 2.78 22.68
N TYR A 57 -1.22 2.20 22.39
CA TYR A 57 -2.26 1.98 23.40
C TYR A 57 -1.88 0.93 24.46
N VAL A 58 -1.23 -0.16 24.03
CA VAL A 58 -0.76 -1.23 24.91
C VAL A 58 0.58 -0.87 25.59
N ALA A 59 1.14 0.30 25.29
CA ALA A 59 2.46 0.76 25.77
C ALA A 59 3.59 -0.27 25.50
N ASN A 60 3.50 -0.99 24.38
CA ASN A 60 4.50 -1.95 23.94
C ASN A 60 5.31 -1.35 22.79
N LEU A 61 6.63 -1.57 22.79
CA LEU A 61 7.54 -1.11 21.74
C LEU A 61 7.61 -2.06 20.54
N GLN A 62 7.18 -3.31 20.68
CA GLN A 62 7.27 -4.33 19.63
C GLN A 62 6.58 -3.92 18.33
N GLY A 63 5.38 -3.31 18.40
CA GLY A 63 4.68 -2.84 17.21
C GLY A 63 5.35 -1.65 16.54
N GLN A 64 6.09 -0.82 17.28
CA GLN A 64 6.92 0.26 16.72
C GLN A 64 8.19 -0.29 16.05
N THR A 65 8.82 -1.31 16.62
CA THR A 65 9.97 -1.98 15.99
C THR A 65 9.55 -2.67 14.69
N LEU A 66 8.43 -3.39 14.71
CA LEU A 66 7.90 -4.05 13.51
C LEU A 66 7.58 -3.01 12.42
N LEU A 67 6.98 -1.87 12.79
CA LEU A 67 6.70 -0.76 11.86
C LEU A 67 7.94 -0.29 11.09
N ILE A 68 9.06 -0.08 11.78
CA ILE A 68 10.28 0.40 11.13
C ILE A 68 10.81 -0.66 10.15
N PHE A 69 10.75 -1.94 10.54
CA PHE A 69 11.13 -3.05 9.67
C PHE A 69 10.25 -3.11 8.41
N THR A 70 8.93 -3.04 8.56
CA THR A 70 8.01 -3.05 7.42
C THR A 70 8.13 -1.82 6.53
N LEU A 71 8.43 -0.63 7.09
CA LEU A 71 8.74 0.56 6.28
C LEU A 71 10.01 0.38 5.44
N CYS A 72 11.05 -0.28 5.97
CA CYS A 72 12.23 -0.62 5.18
C CYS A 72 11.91 -1.63 4.06
N VAL A 73 11.06 -2.62 4.32
CA VAL A 73 10.61 -3.58 3.30
C VAL A 73 9.84 -2.86 2.19
N THR A 74 8.90 -1.98 2.55
CA THR A 74 8.17 -1.14 1.59
C THR A 74 9.12 -0.30 0.73
N ALA A 75 10.14 0.34 1.33
CA ALA A 75 11.11 1.12 0.56
C ALA A 75 11.90 0.25 -0.45
N ALA A 76 12.26 -0.97 -0.05
CA ALA A 76 12.91 -1.92 -0.95
C ALA A 76 11.98 -2.37 -2.09
N GLU A 77 10.72 -2.67 -1.77
CA GLU A 77 9.70 -3.06 -2.74
C GLU A 77 9.47 -1.98 -3.80
N ILE A 78 9.22 -0.73 -3.38
CA ILE A 78 9.01 0.40 -4.30
C ILE A 78 10.23 0.62 -5.22
N SER A 79 11.45 0.42 -4.70
CA SER A 79 12.67 0.55 -5.49
C SER A 79 12.73 -0.49 -6.62
N VAL A 80 12.37 -1.75 -6.32
CA VAL A 80 12.30 -2.82 -7.32
C VAL A 80 11.21 -2.55 -8.35
N ILE A 81 10.04 -2.13 -7.90
CA ILE A 81 8.89 -1.85 -8.76
C ILE A 81 9.19 -0.71 -9.74
N LEU A 82 9.79 0.38 -9.26
CA LEU A 82 10.15 1.51 -10.11
C LEU A 82 11.21 1.11 -11.14
N GLY A 83 12.21 0.30 -10.73
CA GLY A 83 13.20 -0.25 -11.65
C GLY A 83 12.57 -1.09 -12.76
N LEU A 84 11.63 -1.96 -12.42
CA LEU A 84 10.88 -2.78 -13.39
C LEU A 84 10.03 -1.91 -14.32
N ALA A 85 9.35 -0.90 -13.78
CA ALA A 85 8.52 0.02 -14.56
C ALA A 85 9.36 0.82 -15.57
N ILE A 86 10.54 1.31 -15.18
CA ILE A 86 11.47 2.02 -16.07
C ILE A 86 11.99 1.08 -17.17
N PHE A 87 12.38 -0.14 -16.81
CA PHE A 87 12.83 -1.14 -17.78
C PHE A 87 11.73 -1.46 -18.81
N HIS A 88 10.50 -1.69 -18.35
CA HIS A 88 9.35 -1.94 -19.21
C HIS A 88 9.05 -0.76 -20.14
N TYR A 89 9.09 0.47 -19.61
CA TYR A 89 8.89 1.68 -20.41
C TYR A 89 9.96 1.85 -21.50
N LYS A 90 11.24 1.57 -21.20
CA LYS A 90 12.33 1.63 -22.20
C LYS A 90 12.19 0.59 -23.32
N THR A 91 11.65 -0.59 -23.02
CA THR A 91 11.50 -1.67 -24.01
C THR A 91 10.26 -1.49 -24.87
N HIS A 92 9.12 -1.09 -24.29
CA HIS A 92 7.84 -1.14 -24.99
C HIS A 92 7.29 0.23 -25.40
N ASN A 93 7.85 1.37 -24.94
CA ASN A 93 7.33 2.73 -25.17
C ASN A 93 5.83 2.92 -24.77
N THR A 94 5.23 1.94 -24.10
CA THR A 94 3.83 1.95 -23.63
C THR A 94 3.75 1.26 -22.26
N ILE A 95 2.85 1.76 -21.39
CA ILE A 95 2.52 1.17 -20.08
C ILE A 95 1.12 0.52 -20.15
N SER A 96 0.76 -0.04 -21.32
CA SER A 96 -0.50 -0.75 -21.52
C SER A 96 -0.37 -2.21 -21.10
N SER A 97 -1.30 -2.70 -20.27
CA SER A 97 -1.38 -4.10 -19.82
C SER A 97 -1.93 -5.06 -20.89
N ASN A 98 -2.33 -4.54 -22.06
CA ASN A 98 -3.05 -5.31 -23.08
C ASN A 98 -2.16 -6.25 -23.92
N SER A 99 -0.83 -6.19 -23.78
CA SER A 99 0.11 -7.01 -24.56
C SER A 99 0.43 -8.38 -23.95
N LEU A 100 -0.10 -8.71 -22.76
CA LEU A 100 0.20 -9.98 -22.08
C LEU A 100 -0.68 -11.17 -22.52
N ASN A 101 -1.66 -10.94 -23.39
CA ASN A 101 -2.56 -11.99 -23.91
C ASN A 101 -1.96 -12.82 -25.06
N THR A 102 -0.70 -12.61 -25.47
CA THR A 102 -0.10 -13.33 -26.60
C THR A 102 0.59 -14.64 -26.20
N LEU A 103 0.50 -15.07 -24.93
CA LEU A 103 1.12 -16.30 -24.42
C LEU A 103 0.10 -17.45 -24.21
N SER A 104 -1.17 -17.23 -24.54
CA SER A 104 -2.25 -18.23 -24.42
C SER A 104 -2.65 -18.89 -25.75
N GLU A 105 -1.92 -18.62 -26.84
CA GLU A 105 -2.16 -19.23 -28.17
C GLU A 105 -0.98 -20.08 -28.69
N GLU A 106 -0.13 -20.62 -27.80
CA GLU A 106 0.84 -21.67 -28.15
C GLU A 106 0.75 -22.87 -27.20
#